data_AF-A0A3B5KNZ1-F1
#
_entry.id   AF-A0A3B5KNZ1-F1
#
_cell.length_a   1.000
_cell.length_b   1.000
_cell.length_c   1.000
_cell.angle_alpha   90.00
_cell.angle_beta   90.00
_cell.angle_gamma   90.00
#
_symmetry.space_group_name_H-M   'P 1'
#
loop_
_entity.id
_entity.type
_entity.pdbx_description
1 polymer ?
#
loop_
_entity_poly.entity_id
_entity_poly.type
_entity_poly.pdbx_seq_one_letter_code
_entity_poly.pdbx_strand_id
1 'polypeptide(L)'
;ISTNHTYFCYLYVVWNVRKGTRCQGYYDVMGQWDPPFNCNAGVFLYCCGTCFYRFCCQFRQQRLDQTICSNYDTPIWANTGNIPQYAARFLFLLRT
;
A
#
# COMPACT_ATOMS: atom_id res chain seq x y z
N ILE A 1 -36.14 -14.96 -21.18
CA ILE A 1 -36.03 -14.15 -19.93
C ILE A 1 -34.62 -14.22 -19.31
N SER A 2 -33.70 -15.10 -19.72
CA SER A 2 -32.36 -15.24 -19.10
C SER A 2 -31.24 -14.32 -19.62
N THR A 3 -31.42 -13.63 -20.75
CA THR A 3 -30.37 -12.77 -21.34
C THR A 3 -30.16 -11.46 -20.59
N ASN A 4 -31.12 -10.95 -19.81
CA ASN A 4 -30.88 -9.70 -19.08
C ASN A 4 -29.91 -9.87 -17.91
N HIS A 5 -29.89 -11.02 -17.22
CA HIS A 5 -29.06 -11.18 -16.02
C HIS A 5 -27.57 -11.29 -16.35
N THR A 6 -27.21 -12.01 -17.42
CA THR A 6 -25.82 -12.17 -17.88
C THR A 6 -25.25 -10.88 -18.48
N TYR A 7 -26.05 -10.11 -19.23
CA TYR A 7 -25.62 -8.84 -19.82
C TYR A 7 -25.53 -7.72 -18.78
N PHE A 8 -26.43 -7.71 -17.78
CA PHE A 8 -26.34 -6.82 -16.63
C PHE A 8 -25.09 -7.13 -15.79
N CYS A 9 -24.75 -8.41 -15.59
CA CYS A 9 -23.52 -8.82 -14.90
C CYS A 9 -22.26 -8.44 -15.71
N TYR A 10 -22.26 -8.65 -17.03
CA TYR A 10 -21.16 -8.24 -17.92
C TYR A 10 -20.94 -6.72 -17.94
N LEU A 11 -22.01 -5.92 -18.05
CA LEU A 11 -21.92 -4.46 -17.90
C LEU A 11 -21.41 -4.09 -16.51
N TYR A 12 -21.91 -4.71 -15.42
CA TYR A 12 -21.44 -4.40 -14.07
C TYR A 12 -19.93 -4.67 -13.92
N VAL A 13 -19.39 -5.76 -14.46
CA VAL A 13 -17.96 -6.10 -14.41
C VAL A 13 -17.11 -5.18 -15.28
N VAL A 14 -17.56 -4.81 -16.49
CA VAL A 14 -16.81 -3.93 -17.41
C VAL A 14 -16.85 -2.46 -16.95
N TRP A 15 -17.95 -2.00 -16.33
CA TRP A 15 -18.05 -0.66 -15.74
C TRP A 15 -17.40 -0.57 -14.33
N ASN A 16 -17.21 -1.69 -13.62
CA ASN A 16 -16.54 -1.75 -12.31
C ASN A 16 -15.08 -2.25 -12.42
N VAL A 17 -14.28 -1.73 -13.36
CA VAL A 17 -12.82 -1.76 -13.18
C VAL A 17 -12.50 -0.78 -12.05
N ARG A 18 -12.59 -1.28 -10.81
CA ARG A 18 -12.33 -0.46 -9.64
C ARG A 18 -10.86 -0.05 -9.67
N LYS A 19 -10.60 1.24 -9.90
CA LYS A 19 -9.24 1.77 -9.84
C LYS A 19 -8.74 1.74 -8.40
N GLY A 20 -7.72 0.92 -8.18
CA GLY A 20 -6.96 0.85 -6.95
C GLY A 20 -6.31 2.17 -6.56
N THR A 21 -6.33 2.49 -5.28
CA THR A 21 -5.56 3.60 -4.72
C THR A 21 -4.10 3.19 -4.52
N ARG A 22 -3.20 4.16 -4.67
CA ARG A 22 -1.77 3.97 -4.42
C ARG A 22 -1.44 4.32 -2.97
N CYS A 23 -0.72 3.44 -2.30
CA CYS A 23 -0.04 3.76 -1.04
C CYS A 23 1.33 4.37 -1.37
N GLN A 24 1.59 5.56 -0.85
CA GLN A 24 2.91 6.19 -0.89
C GLN A 24 3.87 5.43 0.03
N GLY A 25 5.16 5.48 -0.32
CA GLY A 25 6.21 4.93 0.53
C GLY A 25 6.30 5.71 1.83
N TYR A 26 6.78 5.07 2.88
CA TYR A 26 6.82 5.67 4.21
C TYR A 26 7.96 5.06 5.03
N TYR A 27 8.42 5.80 6.04
CA TYR A 27 9.26 5.23 7.09
C TYR A 27 8.39 4.64 8.20
N ASP A 28 8.63 3.37 8.54
CA ASP A 28 7.98 2.72 9.67
C ASP A 28 8.55 3.22 11.02
N VAL A 29 8.00 2.71 12.14
CA VAL A 29 8.50 3.07 13.48
C VAL A 29 9.94 2.62 13.74
N MET A 30 10.45 1.68 12.95
CA MET A 30 11.82 1.16 13.02
C MET A 30 12.78 1.95 12.12
N GLY A 31 12.29 2.93 11.36
CA GLY A 31 13.09 3.72 10.44
C GLY A 31 13.43 2.99 9.15
N GLN A 32 12.76 1.87 8.87
CA GLN A 32 12.85 1.16 7.61
C GLN A 32 12.01 1.90 6.56
N TRP A 33 12.58 2.10 5.37
CA TRP A 33 11.86 2.61 4.22
C TRP A 33 11.03 1.50 3.56
N ASP A 34 9.70 1.66 3.58
CA ASP A 34 8.79 0.82 2.80
C ASP A 34 8.45 1.53 1.48
N PRO A 35 8.72 0.90 0.31
CA PRO A 35 8.47 1.51 -0.99
C PRO A 35 6.96 1.65 -1.30
N PRO A 36 6.56 2.61 -2.14
CA PRO A 36 5.17 2.78 -2.55
C PRO A 36 4.65 1.56 -3.32
N PHE A 37 3.38 1.21 -3.10
CA PHE A 37 2.71 0.07 -3.75
C PHE A 37 1.30 0.43 -4.21
N ASN A 38 0.80 -0.29 -5.22
CA ASN A 38 -0.53 -0.07 -5.79
C ASN A 38 -1.50 -1.14 -5.26
N CYS A 39 -2.66 -0.71 -4.75
CA CYS A 39 -3.71 -1.63 -4.30
C CYS A 39 -4.61 -2.03 -5.46
N ASN A 40 -4.19 -3.01 -6.26
CA ASN A 40 -4.94 -3.52 -7.42
C ASN A 40 -5.35 -5.00 -7.29
N ALA A 41 -5.17 -5.59 -6.10
CA ALA A 41 -5.46 -7.00 -5.84
C ALA A 41 -6.96 -7.21 -5.58
N GLY A 42 -7.74 -7.41 -6.65
CA GLY A 42 -9.15 -7.79 -6.57
C GLY A 42 -10.02 -6.74 -5.86
N VAL A 43 -10.51 -7.05 -4.66
CA VAL A 43 -11.34 -6.14 -3.85
C VAL A 43 -10.53 -5.19 -2.97
N PHE A 44 -9.22 -5.44 -2.80
CA PHE A 44 -8.33 -4.66 -1.96
C PHE A 44 -7.82 -3.44 -2.73
N LEU A 45 -8.59 -2.37 -2.68
CA LEU A 45 -8.43 -1.20 -3.56
C LEU A 45 -8.09 0.06 -2.78
N TYR A 46 -8.22 0.04 -1.47
CA TYR A 46 -8.00 1.22 -0.63
C TYR A 46 -6.70 1.07 0.16
N CYS A 47 -5.95 2.17 0.27
CA CYS A 47 -4.82 2.28 1.18
C CYS A 47 -5.34 2.53 2.60
N CYS A 48 -5.14 1.56 3.49
CA CYS A 48 -5.54 1.60 4.89
C CYS A 48 -4.33 1.52 5.82
N GLY A 49 -4.59 1.75 7.11
CA GLY A 49 -3.62 1.57 8.19
C GLY A 49 -3.30 2.89 8.87
N THR A 50 -2.03 3.09 9.19
CA THR A 50 -1.50 4.30 9.85
C THR A 50 -0.36 4.87 9.02
N CYS A 51 0.12 6.06 9.36
CA CYS A 51 1.26 6.65 8.66
C CYS A 51 2.50 5.73 8.67
N PHE A 52 2.69 4.92 9.72
CA PHE A 52 3.82 4.01 9.94
C PHE A 52 3.55 2.55 9.57
N TYR A 53 2.34 2.21 9.11
CA TYR A 53 2.01 0.86 8.67
C TYR A 53 0.85 0.90 7.69
N ARG A 54 1.15 0.71 6.39
CA ARG A 54 0.15 0.82 5.31
C ARG A 54 -0.10 -0.54 4.68
N PHE A 55 -1.36 -0.83 4.37
CA PHE A 55 -1.77 -2.06 3.71
C PHE A 55 -3.00 -1.85 2.82
N CYS A 56 -3.24 -2.75 1.88
CA CYS A 56 -4.43 -2.71 1.03
C CYS A 56 -5.64 -3.32 1.74
N CYS A 57 -6.77 -2.62 1.70
CA CYS A 57 -8.03 -3.02 2.33
C CYS A 57 -9.21 -2.91 1.35
N GLN A 58 -10.30 -3.60 1.65
CA GLN A 58 -11.51 -3.59 0.82
C GLN A 58 -12.49 -2.44 1.15
N PHE A 59 -12.45 -1.93 2.38
CA PHE A 59 -13.43 -0.96 2.87
C PHE A 59 -12.89 0.47 2.81
N ARG A 60 -13.62 1.35 2.13
CA ARG A 60 -13.26 2.77 2.00
C ARG A 60 -13.27 3.51 3.35
N GLN A 61 -14.08 3.07 4.30
CA GLN A 61 -14.21 3.71 5.62
C GLN A 61 -12.91 3.66 6.44
N GLN A 62 -12.08 2.64 6.20
CA GLN A 62 -10.80 2.47 6.89
C GLN A 62 -9.64 3.16 6.15
N ARG A 63 -9.93 3.86 5.05
CA ARG A 63 -8.92 4.49 4.20
C ARG A 63 -8.12 5.50 5.03
N LEU A 64 -6.80 5.35 4.96
CA LEU A 64 -5.88 6.32 5.51
C LEU A 64 -5.82 7.56 4.62
N ASP A 65 -6.00 8.74 5.22
CA ASP A 65 -5.65 9.99 4.57
C ASP A 65 -4.13 10.12 4.58
N GLN A 66 -3.50 9.97 3.43
CA GLN A 66 -2.03 10.01 3.32
C GLN A 66 -1.48 11.44 3.33
N THR A 67 -2.34 12.46 3.18
CA THR A 67 -1.91 13.87 3.13
C THR A 67 -1.55 14.41 4.51
N ILE A 68 -2.07 13.81 5.58
CA ILE A 68 -1.77 14.18 6.97
C ILE A 68 -0.43 13.60 7.45
N CYS A 69 0.11 12.62 6.72
CA CYS A 69 1.36 11.97 7.08
C CYS A 69 2.55 12.82 6.62
N SER A 70 3.56 12.99 7.46
CA SER A 70 4.81 13.70 7.14
C SER A 70 6.06 12.80 7.22
N ASN A 71 5.87 11.50 7.46
CA ASN A 71 6.95 10.51 7.59
C ASN A 71 7.50 10.01 6.24
N TYR A 72 7.53 10.89 5.25
CA TYR A 72 8.11 10.67 3.93
C TYR A 72 9.58 11.06 3.88
N ASP A 73 9.99 12.02 4.72
CA ASP A 73 11.37 12.42 4.89
C ASP A 73 12.07 11.48 5.86
N THR A 74 13.30 11.08 5.55
CA THR A 74 14.17 10.33 6.46
C THR A 74 14.20 11.03 7.81
N PRO A 75 13.76 10.40 8.91
CA PRO A 75 13.88 11.05 10.20
C PRO A 75 15.37 11.26 10.51
N ILE A 76 15.70 12.40 11.12
CA ILE A 76 17.09 12.84 11.37
C ILE A 76 17.88 11.77 12.15
N TRP A 77 17.20 11.01 13.03
CA TRP A 77 17.78 9.91 13.79
C TRP A 77 18.13 8.67 12.95
N ALA A 78 17.47 8.45 11.81
CA ALA A 78 17.79 7.36 10.88
C ALA A 78 18.95 7.71 9.94
N ASN A 79 19.21 9.00 9.71
CA ASN A 79 20.35 9.47 8.92
C ASN A 79 21.70 9.30 9.64
N THR A 80 21.70 9.09 10.96
CA THR A 80 22.93 8.94 11.77
C THR A 80 23.61 7.57 11.63
N GLY A 81 23.05 6.67 10.83
CA GLY A 81 23.67 5.39 10.48
C GLY A 81 23.75 5.25 8.96
N ASN A 82 24.88 5.67 8.37
CA ASN A 82 25.27 5.38 6.98
C ASN A 82 25.51 3.87 6.78
N ILE A 83 24.51 3.04 7.04
CA ILE A 83 24.46 1.65 6.61
C ILE A 83 23.38 1.63 5.54
N PRO A 84 23.72 1.36 4.29
CA PRO A 84 22.70 1.36 3.25
C PRO A 84 21.62 0.33 3.58
N GLN A 85 20.36 0.74 3.60
CA GLN A 85 19.24 -0.13 3.99
C GLN A 85 19.07 -1.37 3.09
N TYR A 86 19.59 -1.32 1.86
CA TYR A 86 19.72 -2.48 0.99
C TYR A 86 20.74 -3.53 1.49
N ALA A 87 21.72 -3.15 2.31
CA ALA A 87 22.66 -4.07 2.96
C ALA A 87 22.03 -4.85 4.12
N ALA A 88 21.03 -4.28 4.80
CA ALA A 88 20.31 -4.97 5.89
C ALA A 88 19.44 -6.13 5.36
N ARG A 89 18.86 -6.00 4.16
CA ARG A 89 18.11 -7.10 3.51
C ARG A 89 19.00 -8.28 3.10
N PHE A 90 20.29 -8.04 2.80
CA PHE A 90 21.23 -9.11 2.48
C PHE A 90 21.73 -9.88 3.71
N LEU A 91 21.89 -9.22 4.86
CA LEU A 91 22.37 -9.86 6.09
C LEU A 91 21.35 -10.77 6.77
N PHE A 92 20.04 -10.50 6.63
CA PHE A 92 18.99 -11.38 7.17
C PHE A 92 18.74 -12.64 6.33
N LEU A 93 19.11 -12.64 5.04
CA LEU A 93 18.96 -13.80 4.14
C LEU A 93 20.16 -14.77 4.18
N LEU A 94 21.27 -14.39 4.83
CA LEU A 94 22.47 -15.23 4.98
C LEU A 94 22.62 -15.84 6.38
N ARG A 95 21.59 -15.72 7.23
CA ARG A 95 21.55 -16.31 8.59
C ARG A 95 20.63 -17.53 8.72
N THR A 96 20.20 -18.12 7.59
CA THR A 96 19.55 -19.43 7.52
C THR A 96 20.45 -20.45 6.84
#